data_AF-A0A3N7E025-F1
#
_entry.id   AF-A0A3N7E025-F1
#
_cell.length_a   1.000
_cell.length_b   1.000
_cell.length_c   1.000
_cell.angle_alpha   90.00
_cell.angle_beta   90.00
_cell.angle_gamma   90.00
#
_symmetry.space_group_name_H-M   'P 1'
#
loop_
_entity.id
_entity.type
_entity.pdbx_description
1 polymer ?
#
loop_
_entity_poly.entity_id
_entity_poly.type
_entity_poly.pdbx_seq_one_letter_code
_entity_poly.pdbx_strand_id
1 'polypeptide(L)'
;MGLKKDSIRQKAMDYFIENLDATQAEVAELYRVTPKTLGEWHRKDDWEQKRMDYHTSPVKIKQLTQRELLSVAQGNAPKLPADTMSKLMAVLDRCDKKADPIVVARILKDLDNFICQINPALALEIVSYHKQFLMHRINLES
;
A
#
# COMPACT_ATOMS: atom_id res chain seq x y z
N MET A 1 -32.70 12.35 4.78
CA MET A 1 -32.38 11.82 3.42
C MET A 1 -30.87 11.89 3.06
N GLY A 2 -29.93 12.03 4.00
CA GLY A 2 -28.49 12.15 3.68
C GLY A 2 -27.73 10.82 3.51
N LEU A 3 -28.06 9.81 4.32
CA LEU A 3 -27.27 8.57 4.45
C LEU A 3 -27.16 7.72 3.17
N LYS A 4 -28.19 7.73 2.30
CA LYS A 4 -28.15 6.95 1.04
C LYS A 4 -27.22 7.56 -0.01
N LYS A 5 -27.13 8.89 -0.08
CA LYS A 5 -26.26 9.57 -1.04
C LYS A 5 -24.79 9.43 -0.67
N ASP A 6 -24.46 9.54 0.62
CA ASP A 6 -23.08 9.38 1.09
C ASP A 6 -22.60 7.94 0.90
N SER A 7 -23.46 6.93 1.10
CA SER A 7 -23.13 5.53 0.83
C SER A 7 -22.89 5.25 -0.66
N ILE A 8 -23.67 5.85 -1.56
CA ILE A 8 -23.46 5.70 -3.02
C ILE A 8 -22.17 6.40 -3.44
N ARG A 9 -21.89 7.60 -2.91
CA ARG A 9 -20.64 8.32 -3.15
C ARG A 9 -19.42 7.51 -2.74
N GLN A 10 -19.44 6.93 -1.54
CA GLN A 10 -18.33 6.10 -1.06
C GLN A 10 -18.12 4.88 -1.96
N LYS A 11 -19.20 4.14 -2.30
CA LYS A 11 -19.10 2.96 -3.19
C LYS A 11 -18.59 3.30 -4.58
N ALA A 12 -19.03 4.43 -5.15
CA ALA A 12 -18.58 4.90 -6.44
C ALA A 12 -17.08 5.30 -6.41
N MET A 13 -16.64 5.92 -5.31
CA MET A 13 -15.24 6.27 -5.08
C MET A 13 -14.38 5.01 -4.96
N ASP A 14 -14.77 4.06 -4.10
CA ASP A 14 -14.05 2.82 -3.87
C ASP A 14 -13.90 2.04 -5.20
N TYR A 15 -14.99 1.91 -5.96
CA TYR A 15 -14.95 1.26 -7.28
C TYR A 15 -14.01 1.98 -8.26
N PHE A 16 -14.06 3.32 -8.32
CA PHE A 16 -13.17 4.10 -9.19
C PHE A 16 -11.70 3.95 -8.78
N ILE A 17 -11.41 3.91 -7.47
CA ILE A 17 -10.06 3.76 -6.92
C ILE A 17 -9.53 2.35 -7.15
N GLU A 18 -10.35 1.32 -7.02
CA GLU A 18 -9.94 -0.08 -7.17
C GLU A 18 -9.69 -0.49 -8.63
N ASN A 19 -10.37 0.18 -9.57
CA ASN A 19 -10.30 -0.09 -11.00
C ASN A 19 -9.49 1.01 -11.71
N LEU A 20 -8.24 0.70 -12.04
CA LEU A 20 -7.30 1.62 -12.68
C LEU A 20 -7.83 2.21 -14.00
N ASP A 21 -8.54 1.40 -14.79
CA ASP A 21 -9.03 1.76 -16.13
C ASP A 21 -10.46 2.35 -16.12
N ALA A 22 -11.13 2.38 -14.96
CA ALA A 22 -12.52 2.80 -14.88
C ALA A 22 -12.67 4.29 -15.20
N THR A 23 -13.66 4.62 -16.04
CA THR A 23 -13.94 6.01 -16.42
C THR A 23 -15.03 6.62 -15.53
N GLN A 24 -15.01 7.95 -15.37
CA GLN A 24 -16.10 8.66 -14.68
C GLN A 24 -17.47 8.42 -15.34
N ALA A 25 -17.53 8.26 -16.66
CA ALA A 25 -18.77 7.98 -17.37
C ALA A 25 -19.35 6.60 -16.98
N GLU A 26 -18.50 5.59 -16.95
CA GLU A 26 -18.87 4.23 -16.54
C GLU A 26 -19.35 4.18 -15.09
N VAL A 27 -18.65 4.86 -14.17
CA VAL A 27 -19.06 4.93 -12.76
C VAL A 27 -20.38 5.69 -12.59
N ALA A 28 -20.60 6.76 -13.35
CA ALA A 28 -21.86 7.50 -13.33
C ALA A 28 -23.05 6.62 -13.78
N GLU A 29 -22.86 5.81 -14.81
CA GLU A 29 -23.87 4.86 -15.30
C GLU A 29 -24.13 3.74 -14.28
N LEU A 30 -23.07 3.11 -13.78
CA LEU A 30 -23.13 1.99 -12.83
C LEU A 30 -23.90 2.34 -11.56
N TYR A 31 -23.64 3.53 -11.00
CA TYR A 31 -24.26 3.99 -9.76
C TYR A 31 -25.48 4.90 -9.97
N ARG A 32 -25.91 5.09 -11.22
CA ARG A 32 -27.06 5.94 -11.62
C ARG A 32 -26.97 7.37 -11.06
N VAL A 33 -25.77 7.94 -11.14
CA VAL A 33 -25.47 9.30 -10.71
C VAL A 33 -25.26 10.17 -11.95
N THR A 34 -25.68 11.44 -11.91
CA THR A 34 -25.45 12.33 -13.05
C THR A 34 -23.95 12.63 -13.21
N PRO A 35 -23.42 12.76 -14.44
CA PRO A 35 -22.00 13.06 -14.67
C PRO A 35 -21.53 14.32 -13.95
N LYS A 36 -22.40 15.32 -13.83
CA LYS A 36 -22.12 16.56 -13.08
C LYS A 36 -21.86 16.29 -11.59
N THR A 37 -22.70 15.47 -10.96
CA THR A 37 -22.56 15.13 -9.54
C THR A 37 -21.30 14.29 -9.30
N LEU A 38 -21.02 13.34 -10.19
CA LEU A 38 -19.82 12.51 -10.08
C LEU A 38 -18.54 13.35 -10.26
N GLY A 39 -18.52 14.27 -11.24
CA GLY A 39 -17.38 15.16 -11.46
C GLY A 39 -17.11 16.10 -10.28
N GLU A 40 -18.15 16.55 -9.58
CA GLU A 40 -18.01 17.30 -8.33
C GLU A 40 -17.38 16.45 -7.22
N TRP A 41 -17.82 15.19 -7.04
CA TRP A 41 -17.23 14.29 -6.04
C TRP A 41 -15.78 13.93 -6.36
N HIS A 42 -15.51 13.61 -7.62
CA HIS A 42 -14.18 13.27 -8.12
C HIS A 42 -13.14 14.35 -7.80
N ARG A 43 -13.49 15.62 -8.06
CA ARG A 43 -12.61 16.75 -7.71
C ARG A 43 -12.56 17.02 -6.22
N LYS A 44 -13.68 16.92 -5.51
CA LYS A 44 -13.75 17.33 -4.10
C LYS A 44 -12.97 16.40 -3.16
N ASP A 45 -12.93 15.11 -3.46
CA ASP A 45 -12.23 14.13 -2.61
C ASP A 45 -10.96 13.56 -3.27
N ASP A 46 -10.43 14.22 -4.30
CA ASP A 46 -9.20 13.85 -5.01
C ASP A 46 -9.12 12.36 -5.39
N TRP A 47 -10.13 11.87 -6.11
CA TRP A 47 -10.25 10.45 -6.42
C TRP A 47 -9.08 9.95 -7.26
N GLU A 48 -8.55 10.78 -8.16
CA GLU A 48 -7.38 10.44 -8.98
C GLU A 48 -6.13 10.23 -8.11
N GLN A 49 -5.89 11.11 -7.14
CA GLN A 49 -4.77 10.97 -6.20
C GLN A 49 -4.93 9.71 -5.35
N LYS A 50 -6.13 9.45 -4.82
CA LYS A 50 -6.39 8.23 -4.03
C LYS A 50 -6.26 6.96 -4.86
N ARG A 51 -6.67 6.98 -6.13
CA ARG A 51 -6.44 5.88 -7.08
C ARG A 51 -4.94 5.66 -7.27
N MET A 52 -4.18 6.73 -7.49
CA MET A 52 -2.73 6.66 -7.60
C MET A 52 -2.11 6.07 -6.32
N ASP A 53 -2.47 6.57 -5.14
CA ASP A 53 -1.94 6.09 -3.85
C ASP A 53 -2.30 4.61 -3.60
N TYR A 54 -3.52 4.20 -3.94
CA TYR A 54 -3.97 2.80 -3.82
C TYR A 54 -3.20 1.87 -4.76
N HIS A 55 -2.96 2.28 -6.00
CA HIS A 55 -2.29 1.46 -7.01
C HIS A 55 -0.76 1.57 -7.00
N THR A 56 -0.20 2.63 -6.40
CA THR A 56 1.26 2.77 -6.17
C THR A 56 1.74 2.01 -4.93
N SER A 57 0.82 1.47 -4.11
CA SER A 57 1.16 0.56 -3.02
C SER A 57 2.04 -0.60 -3.54
N PRO A 58 3.18 -0.89 -2.88
CA PRO A 58 4.08 -1.95 -3.27
C PRO A 58 3.41 -3.30 -3.57
N VAL A 59 2.45 -3.66 -2.70
CA VAL A 59 1.68 -4.90 -2.78
C VAL A 59 0.83 -4.94 -4.04
N LYS A 60 0.22 -3.81 -4.43
CA LYS A 60 -0.68 -3.74 -5.58
C LYS A 60 0.10 -3.76 -6.90
N ILE A 61 1.25 -3.08 -6.96
CA ILE A 61 2.18 -3.15 -8.09
C ILE A 61 2.62 -4.59 -8.33
N LYS A 62 2.95 -5.32 -7.26
CA LYS A 62 3.32 -6.74 -7.33
C LYS A 62 2.17 -7.61 -7.86
N GLN A 63 0.94 -7.40 -7.40
CA GLN A 63 -0.24 -8.13 -7.88
C GLN A 63 -0.51 -7.87 -9.37
N LEU A 64 -0.46 -6.61 -9.81
CA LEU A 64 -0.68 -6.25 -11.22
C LEU A 64 0.39 -6.88 -12.11
N THR A 65 1.65 -6.89 -11.67
CA THR A 65 2.73 -7.50 -12.44
C THR A 65 2.62 -9.02 -12.51
N GLN A 66 2.21 -9.68 -11.41
CA GLN A 66 1.94 -11.12 -11.42
C GLN A 66 0.82 -11.49 -12.41
N ARG A 67 -0.24 -10.70 -12.45
CA ARG A 67 -1.33 -10.88 -13.42
C ARG A 67 -0.86 -10.68 -14.86
N GLU A 68 -0.02 -9.70 -15.11
CA GLU A 68 0.54 -9.45 -16.43
C GLU A 68 1.48 -10.59 -16.88
N LEU A 69 2.32 -11.11 -15.99
CA LEU A 69 3.17 -12.28 -16.24
C LEU A 69 2.35 -13.52 -16.62
N LEU A 70 1.22 -13.76 -15.94
CA LEU A 70 0.29 -14.85 -16.29
C LEU A 70 -0.35 -14.64 -17.66
N SER A 71 -0.74 -13.40 -17.98
CA SER A 71 -1.30 -13.03 -19.29
C SER A 71 -0.30 -13.31 -20.43
N VAL A 72 0.97 -12.94 -20.24
CA VAL A 72 2.05 -13.22 -21.19
C VAL A 72 2.33 -14.71 -21.31
N ALA A 73 2.32 -15.47 -20.20
CA ALA A 73 2.47 -16.92 -20.23
C ALA A 73 1.36 -17.63 -21.03
N GLN A 74 0.18 -17.01 -21.15
CA GLN A 74 -0.94 -17.48 -21.97
C GLN A 74 -0.85 -17.05 -23.44
N GLY A 75 0.22 -16.36 -23.85
CA GLY A 75 0.46 -15.94 -25.23
C GLY A 75 -0.07 -14.55 -25.58
N ASN A 76 -0.55 -13.77 -24.61
CA ASN A 76 -0.99 -12.39 -24.86
C ASN A 76 0.21 -11.44 -24.90
N ALA A 77 0.09 -10.35 -25.67
CA ALA A 77 1.12 -9.31 -25.72
C ALA A 77 1.18 -8.54 -24.39
N PRO A 78 2.39 -8.26 -23.85
CA PRO A 78 2.54 -7.47 -22.65
C PRO A 78 2.05 -6.03 -22.87
N LYS A 79 1.11 -5.59 -22.04
CA LYS A 79 0.59 -4.22 -21.99
C LYS A 79 1.53 -3.26 -21.26
N LEU A 80 2.43 -3.80 -20.45
CA LEU A 80 3.39 -3.05 -19.64
C LEU A 80 4.83 -3.34 -20.11
N PRO A 81 5.71 -2.32 -20.19
CA PRO A 81 7.11 -2.53 -20.52
C PRO A 81 7.80 -3.32 -19.40
N ALA A 82 8.06 -4.61 -19.66
CA ALA A 82 8.54 -5.56 -18.67
C ALA A 82 9.88 -5.16 -18.02
N ASP A 83 10.83 -4.63 -18.80
CA ASP A 83 12.16 -4.22 -18.29
C ASP A 83 12.06 -3.10 -17.24
N THR A 84 11.28 -2.05 -17.53
CA THR A 84 11.04 -0.94 -16.60
C THR A 84 10.33 -1.43 -15.35
N MET A 85 9.34 -2.32 -15.50
CA MET A 85 8.58 -2.86 -14.39
C MET A 85 9.44 -3.75 -13.47
N SER A 86 10.30 -4.61 -14.04
CA SER A 86 11.25 -5.42 -13.27
C SER A 86 12.22 -4.57 -12.46
N LYS A 87 12.69 -3.44 -13.01
CA LYS A 87 13.56 -2.49 -12.29
C LYS A 87 12.82 -1.79 -11.15
N LEU A 88 11.60 -1.29 -11.41
CA LEU A 88 10.78 -0.65 -10.38
C LEU A 88 10.41 -1.63 -9.26
N MET A 89 10.04 -2.86 -9.60
CA MET A 89 9.79 -3.91 -8.62
C MET A 89 11.04 -4.29 -7.83
N ALA A 90 12.22 -4.33 -8.44
CA ALA A 90 13.46 -4.60 -7.71
C ALA A 90 13.80 -3.49 -6.71
N VAL A 91 13.55 -2.22 -7.06
CA VAL A 91 13.69 -1.07 -6.16
C VAL A 91 12.66 -1.16 -5.03
N LEU A 92 11.42 -1.47 -5.37
CA LEU A 92 10.33 -1.64 -4.41
C LEU A 92 10.57 -2.79 -3.43
N ASP A 93 10.98 -3.96 -3.91
CA ASP A 93 11.35 -5.11 -3.08
C ASP A 93 12.55 -4.76 -2.17
N ARG A 94 13.46 -3.87 -2.60
CA ARG A 94 14.54 -3.37 -1.74
C ARG A 94 14.02 -2.43 -0.66
N CYS A 95 13.04 -1.58 -0.96
CA CYS A 95 12.40 -0.68 -0.01
C CYS A 95 11.51 -1.42 1.01
N ASP A 96 10.76 -2.44 0.58
CA ASP A 96 9.84 -3.19 1.44
C ASP A 96 10.55 -4.21 2.34
N LYS A 97 11.67 -4.80 1.89
CA LYS A 97 12.29 -5.92 2.61
C LYS A 97 13.03 -5.53 3.88
N LYS A 98 13.25 -4.24 4.14
CA LYS A 98 14.11 -3.84 5.25
C LYS A 98 13.52 -2.61 5.94
N ALA A 99 12.78 -2.85 7.03
CA ALA A 99 12.53 -1.74 7.96
C ALA A 99 13.90 -1.28 8.48
N ASP A 100 14.18 0.00 8.30
CA ASP A 100 15.44 0.68 8.64
C ASP A 100 15.86 0.31 10.08
N PRO A 101 17.09 -0.17 10.32
CA PRO A 101 17.62 -0.54 11.63
C PRO A 101 17.50 0.59 12.65
N ILE A 102 17.55 1.84 12.21
CA ILE A 102 17.34 3.03 13.04
C ILE A 102 15.89 3.08 13.52
N VAL A 103 14.92 2.82 12.63
CA VAL A 103 13.49 2.76 12.99
C VAL A 103 13.21 1.58 13.91
N VAL A 104 13.78 0.41 13.62
CA VAL A 104 13.66 -0.79 14.47
C VAL A 104 14.28 -0.55 15.85
N ALA A 105 15.46 0.10 15.92
CA ALA A 105 16.12 0.41 17.18
C ALA A 105 15.27 1.36 18.05
N ARG A 106 14.60 2.33 17.42
CA ARG A 106 13.72 3.26 18.11
C ARG A 106 12.51 2.55 18.71
N ILE A 107 11.86 1.67 17.94
CA ILE A 107 10.70 0.89 18.42
C ILE A 107 11.10 -0.03 19.57
N LEU A 108 12.24 -0.72 19.48
CA LEU A 108 12.73 -1.59 20.54
C LEU A 108 13.06 -0.81 21.81
N LYS A 109 13.63 0.38 21.68
CA LYS A 109 13.88 1.27 22.83
C LYS A 109 12.59 1.71 23.50
N ASP A 110 11.56 2.06 22.74
CA ASP A 110 10.25 2.43 23.29
C ASP A 110 9.59 1.23 23.98
N LEU A 111 9.73 0.03 23.42
CA LEU A 111 9.29 -1.22 24.05
C LEU A 111 10.05 -1.51 25.36
N ASP A 112 11.38 -1.36 25.38
CA ASP A 112 12.21 -1.55 26.57
C ASP A 112 11.82 -0.57 27.68
N ASN A 113 11.57 0.69 27.32
CA ASN A 113 11.08 1.71 28.25
C ASN A 113 9.71 1.36 28.82
N PHE A 114 8.81 0.81 28.01
CA PHE A 114 7.50 0.34 28.46
C PHE A 114 7.61 -0.87 29.41
N ILE A 115 8.45 -1.86 29.07
CA ILE A 115 8.67 -3.04 29.93
C ILE A 115 9.30 -2.61 31.25
N CYS A 116 10.23 -1.66 31.25
CA CYS A 116 10.81 -1.09 32.47
C CYS A 116 9.76 -0.51 33.43
N GLN A 117 8.64 0.02 32.93
CA GLN A 117 7.56 0.56 33.77
C GLN A 117 6.71 -0.53 34.43
N ILE A 118 6.66 -1.73 33.84
CA ILE A 118 5.83 -2.84 34.31
C ILE A 118 6.65 -3.84 35.13
N ASN A 119 7.81 -4.24 34.61
CA ASN A 119 8.71 -5.20 35.23
C ASN A 119 10.18 -4.89 34.85
N PRO A 120 10.91 -4.16 35.72
CA PRO A 120 12.29 -3.78 35.47
C PRO A 120 13.26 -4.96 35.35
N ALA A 121 13.00 -6.06 36.08
CA ALA A 121 13.87 -7.23 36.06
C ALA A 121 13.81 -7.95 34.70
N LEU A 122 12.61 -8.04 34.12
CA LEU A 122 12.40 -8.63 32.80
C LEU A 122 13.00 -7.77 31.69
N ALA A 123 12.94 -6.43 31.82
CA ALA A 123 13.55 -5.52 30.84
C ALA A 123 15.06 -5.76 30.69
N LEU A 124 15.78 -5.98 31.81
CA LEU A 124 17.22 -6.26 31.79
C LEU A 124 17.57 -7.56 31.05
N GLU A 125 16.73 -8.59 31.16
CA GLU A 125 16.94 -9.86 30.47
C GLU A 125 16.70 -9.73 28.95
N ILE A 126 15.67 -8.98 28.56
CA ILE A 126 15.22 -8.84 27.16
C ILE A 126 16.11 -7.91 26.33
N VAL A 127 16.71 -6.87 26.93
CA VAL A 127 17.61 -5.92 26.24
C VAL A 127 18.74 -6.63 25.48
N SER A 128 19.26 -7.73 26.02
CA SER A 128 20.31 -8.52 25.37
C SER A 128 19.85 -9.15 24.05
N TYR A 129 18.59 -9.58 23.97
CA TYR A 129 17.98 -10.16 22.77
C TYR A 129 17.62 -9.08 21.76
N HIS A 130 17.16 -7.90 22.19
CA HIS A 130 16.92 -6.76 21.31
C HIS A 130 18.19 -6.29 20.60
N LYS A 131 19.33 -6.25 21.31
CA LYS A 131 20.63 -5.93 20.72
C LYS A 131 21.06 -6.98 19.68
N GLN A 132 20.88 -8.27 19.99
CA GLN A 132 21.18 -9.36 19.04
C GLN A 132 20.30 -9.31 17.80
N PHE A 133 19.01 -9.01 17.97
CA PHE A 133 18.06 -8.85 16.87
C PHE A 133 18.40 -7.64 15.98
N LEU A 134 18.84 -6.53 16.58
CA LEU A 134 19.32 -5.37 15.83
C LEU A 134 20.56 -5.68 15.00
N MET A 135 21.55 -6.37 15.57
CA MET A 135 22.75 -6.80 14.83
C MET A 135 22.38 -7.76 13.70
N HIS A 136 21.46 -8.69 13.94
CA HIS A 136 20.92 -9.57 12.89
C HIS A 136 20.25 -8.76 11.76
N ARG A 137 19.46 -7.72 12.09
CA ARG A 137 18.82 -6.86 11.08
C ARG A 137 19.82 -6.01 10.29
N ILE A 138 20.84 -5.45 10.95
CA ILE A 138 21.92 -4.69 10.28
C ILE A 138 22.68 -5.60 9.30
N ASN A 139 22.96 -6.85 9.69
CA ASN A 139 23.64 -7.80 8.82
C ASN A 139 22.77 -8.25 7.63
N LEU A 140 21.45 -8.22 7.76
CA LEU A 140 20.54 -8.43 6.63
C LEU A 140 20.50 -7.23 5.68
N GLU A 141 20.92 -6.04 6.13
CA GLU A 141 20.98 -4.83 5.32
C GLU A 141 22.22 -4.72 4.42
N SER A 142 23.35 -5.24 4.89
CA SER A 142 24.62 -5.35 4.17
C SER A 142 24.54 -6.32 2.98
#